data_AF-X0SB92-F1
#
_entry.id   AF-X0SB92-F1
#
_cell.length_a   1.000
_cell.length_b   1.000
_cell.length_c   1.000
_cell.angle_alpha   90.00
_cell.angle_beta   90.00
_cell.angle_gamma   90.00
#
_symmetry.space_group_name_H-M   'P 1'
#
loop_
_entity.id
_entity.type
_entity.pdbx_description
1 polymer ?
#
loop_
_entity_poly.entity_id
_entity_poly.type
_entity_poly.pdbx_seq_one_letter_code
_entity_poly.pdbx_strand_id
1 'polypeptide(L)'
;MPVEPLNTHRWRKLRKAILNRDDHTCAWCGGVATEADHVIARAEGGDPFDPSNIVASCRGCNATRGGYTKARRRTAVARTGTGREYWPRTPGSDFKRQSTT
;
A
#
# COMPACT_ATOMS: atom_id res chain seq x y z
N MET A 1 -3.82 7.32 -20.52
CA MET A 1 -4.30 5.98 -20.12
C MET A 1 -5.35 6.16 -19.03
N PRO A 2 -6.62 5.83 -19.26
CA PRO A 2 -7.64 5.89 -18.20
C PRO A 2 -7.29 4.87 -17.12
N VAL A 3 -7.29 5.30 -15.87
CA VAL A 3 -6.95 4.42 -14.75
C VAL A 3 -8.17 3.53 -14.47
N GLU A 4 -8.09 2.23 -14.75
CA GLU A 4 -9.24 1.31 -14.64
C GLU A 4 -9.87 1.36 -13.24
N PRO A 5 -11.21 1.43 -13.12
CA PRO A 5 -11.89 1.58 -11.84
C PRO A 5 -11.74 0.33 -10.96
N LEU A 6 -11.55 0.55 -9.65
CA LEU A 6 -11.47 -0.51 -8.65
C LEU A 6 -12.84 -0.94 -8.10
N ASN A 7 -13.95 -0.34 -8.56
CA ASN A 7 -15.30 -0.78 -8.20
C ASN A 7 -15.80 -1.92 -9.12
N THR A 8 -14.95 -2.92 -9.36
CA THR A 8 -15.24 -4.02 -10.29
C THR A 8 -15.37 -5.35 -9.56
N HIS A 9 -16.10 -6.30 -10.16
CA HIS A 9 -16.12 -7.68 -9.65
C HIS A 9 -14.71 -8.28 -9.58
N ARG A 10 -13.87 -7.98 -10.60
CA ARG A 10 -12.45 -8.37 -10.65
C ARG A 10 -11.69 -7.90 -9.40
N TRP A 11 -11.81 -6.62 -9.04
CA TRP A 11 -11.16 -6.09 -7.84
C TRP A 11 -11.68 -6.74 -6.55
N ARG A 12 -13.00 -6.91 -6.42
CA ARG A 12 -13.59 -7.56 -5.23
C ARG A 12 -13.06 -8.98 -5.03
N LYS A 13 -12.91 -9.75 -6.12
CA LYS A 13 -12.33 -11.10 -6.10
C LYS A 13 -10.85 -11.07 -5.73
N LEU A 14 -10.07 -10.19 -6.36
CA LEU A 14 -8.65 -10.03 -6.10
C LEU A 14 -8.37 -9.61 -4.65
N ARG A 15 -9.07 -8.60 -4.14
CA ARG A 15 -8.95 -8.14 -2.75
C ARG A 15 -9.18 -9.27 -1.75
N LYS A 16 -10.21 -10.11 -1.96
CA LYS A 16 -10.47 -11.27 -1.10
C LYS A 16 -9.32 -12.28 -1.16
N ALA A 17 -8.80 -12.55 -2.36
CA ALA A 17 -7.67 -13.46 -2.53
C ALA A 17 -6.40 -12.95 -1.85
N ILE A 18 -6.09 -11.66 -1.93
CA ILE A 18 -4.94 -11.04 -1.26
C ILE A 18 -5.08 -11.10 0.26
N LEU A 19 -6.25 -10.74 0.81
CA LEU A 19 -6.49 -10.82 2.25
C LEU A 19 -6.32 -12.26 2.77
N ASN A 20 -6.81 -13.26 2.03
CA ASN A 20 -6.63 -14.66 2.41
C ASN A 20 -5.17 -15.12 2.25
N ARG A 21 -4.46 -14.68 1.20
CA ARG A 21 -3.03 -14.99 0.97
C ARG A 21 -2.17 -14.50 2.13
N ASP A 22 -2.45 -13.30 2.61
CA ASP A 22 -1.65 -12.61 3.63
C ASP A 22 -2.18 -12.86 5.05
N ASP A 23 -3.05 -13.86 5.24
CA ASP A 23 -3.67 -14.24 6.52
C ASP A 23 -4.28 -13.05 7.28
N HIS A 24 -4.95 -12.15 6.55
CA HIS A 24 -5.50 -10.90 7.07
C HIS A 24 -4.48 -10.12 7.93
N THR A 25 -3.20 -10.19 7.59
CA THR A 25 -2.11 -9.52 8.28
C THR A 25 -1.64 -8.32 7.46
N CYS A 26 -1.59 -7.16 8.09
CA CYS A 26 -1.15 -5.92 7.47
C CYS A 26 0.34 -6.02 7.15
N ALA A 27 0.69 -5.94 5.87
CA ALA A 27 2.08 -6.04 5.43
C ALA A 27 2.94 -4.84 5.86
N TRP A 28 2.31 -3.78 6.38
CA TRP A 28 2.96 -2.55 6.84
C TRP A 28 3.27 -2.54 8.33
N CYS A 29 2.29 -2.91 9.17
CA CYS A 29 2.42 -2.83 10.63
C CYS A 29 2.26 -4.17 11.35
N GLY A 30 1.95 -5.25 10.63
CA GLY A 30 1.68 -6.58 11.21
C GLY A 30 0.34 -6.72 11.93
N GLY A 31 -0.47 -5.65 12.03
CA GLY A 31 -1.81 -5.72 12.62
C GLY A 31 -2.86 -6.38 11.71
N VAL A 32 -4.13 -6.34 12.10
CA VAL A 32 -5.23 -6.92 11.30
C VAL A 32 -5.47 -6.08 10.03
N ALA A 33 -5.39 -6.73 8.88
CA ALA A 33 -5.71 -6.16 7.58
C ALA A 33 -7.19 -6.37 7.24
N THR A 34 -7.81 -5.30 6.74
CA THR A 34 -9.18 -5.30 6.25
C THR A 34 -9.29 -4.71 4.86
N GLU A 35 -8.18 -4.27 4.27
CA GLU A 35 -8.12 -3.61 2.97
C GLU A 35 -6.94 -4.17 2.17
N ALA A 36 -6.88 -3.85 0.89
CA ALA A 36 -5.74 -4.16 0.03
C ALA A 36 -5.14 -2.83 -0.45
N ASP A 37 -3.81 -2.72 -0.36
CA ASP A 37 -3.05 -1.55 -0.76
C ASP A 37 -2.16 -1.87 -1.95
N HIS A 38 -2.01 -0.90 -2.85
CA HIS A 38 -1.08 -1.00 -3.98
C HIS A 38 0.31 -0.58 -3.52
N VAL A 39 1.29 -1.48 -3.64
CA VAL A 39 2.68 -1.22 -3.27
C VAL A 39 3.23 -0.04 -4.08
N ILE A 40 3.07 -0.12 -5.41
CA ILE A 40 3.22 0.99 -6.34
C ILE A 40 1.83 1.55 -6.61
N ALA A 41 1.57 2.78 -6.18
CA ALA A 41 0.27 3.39 -6.36
C ALA A 41 -0.12 3.44 -7.85
N ARG A 42 -1.41 3.25 -8.16
CA ARG A 42 -1.98 3.46 -9.51
C ARG A 42 -1.58 4.81 -10.11
N ALA A 43 -1.47 5.78 -9.22
CA ALA A 43 -1.04 7.13 -9.49
C ALA A 43 0.39 7.27 -10.07
N GLU A 44 1.26 6.31 -9.75
CA GLU A 44 2.66 6.24 -10.15
C GLU A 44 2.86 5.18 -11.25
N GLY A 45 1.78 4.67 -11.85
CA GLY A 45 1.82 3.68 -12.93
C GLY A 45 1.76 2.22 -12.47
N GLY A 46 1.49 1.95 -11.19
CA GLY A 46 1.31 0.58 -10.71
C GLY A 46 0.08 -0.11 -11.32
N ASP A 47 0.24 -1.39 -11.68
CA ASP A 47 -0.85 -2.18 -12.24
C ASP A 47 -1.98 -2.34 -11.20
N PRO A 48 -3.23 -1.99 -11.54
CA PRO A 48 -4.37 -2.08 -10.62
C PRO A 48 -4.76 -3.51 -10.24
N PHE A 49 -4.37 -4.53 -11.01
CA PHE A 49 -4.81 -5.91 -10.86
C PHE A 49 -3.67 -6.94 -10.75
N ASP A 50 -2.41 -6.52 -10.79
CA ASP A 50 -1.26 -7.40 -10.53
C ASP A 50 -1.20 -7.79 -9.04
N PRO A 51 -1.39 -9.08 -8.68
CA PRO A 51 -1.31 -9.54 -7.30
C PRO A 51 0.05 -9.31 -6.63
N SER A 52 1.14 -9.20 -7.42
CA SER A 52 2.49 -8.94 -6.89
C SER A 52 2.66 -7.50 -6.41
N ASN A 53 1.86 -6.58 -6.96
CA ASN A 53 1.84 -5.17 -6.59
C ASN A 53 0.79 -4.86 -5.50
N ILE A 54 0.14 -5.87 -4.92
CA ILE A 54 -0.96 -5.68 -3.97
C ILE A 54 -0.67 -6.47 -2.69
N VAL A 55 -0.88 -5.82 -1.55
CA VAL A 55 -0.70 -6.40 -0.22
C VAL A 55 -1.91 -6.15 0.66
N ALA A 56 -2.12 -7.01 1.65
CA ALA A 56 -3.08 -6.77 2.71
C ALA A 56 -2.62 -5.59 3.60
N SER A 57 -3.55 -4.68 3.90
CA SER A 57 -3.30 -3.49 4.73
C SER A 57 -4.45 -3.26 5.70
N CYS A 58 -4.13 -2.73 6.87
CA CYS A 58 -5.13 -2.14 7.74
C CYS A 58 -5.59 -0.78 7.17
N ARG A 59 -6.78 -0.33 7.57
CA ARG A 59 -7.35 0.96 7.15
C ARG A 59 -6.44 2.15 7.48
N GLY A 60 -5.76 2.12 8.64
CA GLY A 60 -4.86 3.19 9.08
C GLY A 60 -3.63 3.35 8.17
N CYS A 61 -2.93 2.24 7.90
CA CYS A 61 -1.77 2.23 7.00
C CYS A 61 -2.17 2.60 5.57
N ASN A 62 -3.29 2.06 5.07
CA ASN A 62 -3.78 2.35 3.72
C ASN A 62 -4.12 3.84 3.55
N ALA A 63 -4.85 4.43 4.51
CA ALA A 63 -5.18 5.86 4.48
C ALA A 63 -3.93 6.76 4.56
N THR A 64 -2.97 6.38 5.42
CA THR A 64 -1.70 7.09 5.61
C THR A 64 -0.91 7.12 4.30
N ARG A 65 -0.69 5.96 3.67
CA ARG A 65 0.02 5.84 2.39
C ARG A 65 -0.69 6.57 1.25
N GLY A 66 -2.02 6.44 1.17
CA GLY A 66 -2.83 7.21 0.22
C GLY A 66 -2.68 8.73 0.40
N GLY A 67 -2.55 9.20 1.64
CA GLY A 67 -2.22 10.59 1.98
C GLY A 67 -0.83 11.01 1.48
N TYR A 68 0.19 10.19 1.70
CA TYR A 68 1.56 10.44 1.21
C TYR A 68 1.64 10.50 -0.32
N THR A 69 1.00 9.56 -1.04
CA THR A 69 0.96 9.58 -2.51
C THR A 69 0.31 10.86 -3.04
N LYS A 70 -0.79 11.31 -2.42
CA LYS A 70 -1.46 12.56 -2.79
C LYS A 70 -0.58 13.77 -2.49
N ALA A 71 0.04 13.84 -1.32
CA ALA A 71 0.93 14.93 -0.94
C ALA A 71 2.13 15.04 -1.90
N ARG A 72 2.75 13.91 -2.26
CA ARG A 72 3.87 13.85 -3.22
C ARG A 72 3.50 14.38 -4.60
N ARG A 73 2.29 14.10 -5.10
CA ARG A 73 1.79 14.70 -6.35
C ARG A 73 1.62 16.21 -6.27
N ARG A 74 1.23 16.73 -5.11
CA ARG A 74 1.10 18.19 -4.87
C ARG A 74 2.47 18.86 -4.75
N THR A 75 3.45 18.19 -4.14
CA THR A 75 4.79 18.73 -3.92
C THR A 75 5.81 18.35 -4.99
N ALA A 76 5.48 17.54 -6.00
CA ALA A 76 6.36 17.25 -7.14
C ALA A 76 6.72 18.49 -7.99
N VAL A 77 6.11 19.65 -7.71
CA VAL A 77 6.49 20.97 -8.21
C VAL A 77 7.62 21.63 -7.39
N ALA A 78 7.93 21.14 -6.19
CA ALA A 78 8.96 21.70 -5.30
C ALA A 78 10.05 20.66 -5.01
N ARG A 79 11.15 20.74 -5.77
CA ARG A 79 12.41 20.09 -5.40
C ARG A 79 12.98 20.75 -4.14
N THR A 80 13.86 20.00 -3.47
CA THR A 80 14.81 20.38 -2.40
C THR A 80 14.33 20.19 -0.95
N GLY A 81 15.11 19.41 -0.17
CA GLY A 81 15.27 19.65 1.26
C GLY A 81 14.58 18.71 2.26
N THR A 82 15.35 17.73 2.73
CA THR A 82 15.42 17.19 4.11
C THR A 82 14.17 16.69 4.85
N GLY A 83 14.14 15.38 5.13
CA GLY A 83 13.84 14.89 6.48
C GLY A 83 12.42 14.44 6.82
N ARG A 84 11.80 13.57 6.02
CA ARG A 84 10.88 12.53 6.52
C ARG A 84 11.07 11.30 5.67
N GLU A 85 11.50 10.21 6.28
CA GLU A 85 11.70 8.92 5.60
C GLU A 85 10.43 8.57 4.83
N TYR A 86 10.54 8.53 3.51
CA TYR A 86 9.44 8.20 2.62
C TYR A 86 8.97 6.79 2.97
N TRP A 87 7.66 6.63 3.25
CA TRP A 87 7.07 5.34 3.62
C TRP A 87 7.61 4.24 2.70
N PRO A 88 8.22 3.17 3.25
CA PRO A 88 8.97 2.22 2.45
C PRO A 88 8.09 1.64 1.33
N ARG A 89 8.68 1.53 0.12
CA ARG A 89 8.02 0.85 -1.01
C ARG A 89 8.02 -0.67 -0.83
N THR A 90 8.76 -1.17 0.13
CA THR A 90 8.84 -2.59 0.44
C THR A 90 7.91 -2.88 1.60
N PRO A 91 6.88 -3.73 1.41
CA PRO A 91 6.21 -4.37 2.53
C PRO A 91 7.27 -5.07 3.37
N GLY A 92 7.28 -4.81 4.67
CA GLY A 92 8.44 -5.13 5.50
C GLY A 92 8.67 -6.64 5.61
N SER A 93 9.80 -7.12 5.09
CA SER A 93 10.44 -8.36 5.57
C SER A 93 11.03 -8.19 6.98
N ASP A 94 11.16 -6.95 7.46
CA ASP A 94 12.03 -6.60 8.60
C ASP A 94 11.33 -5.88 9.78
N PHE A 95 10.00 -5.89 9.85
CA PHE A 95 9.31 -5.40 11.07
C PHE A 95 8.98 -6.52 12.08
N LYS A 96 9.61 -7.70 11.92
CA LYS A 96 9.60 -8.80 12.91
C LYS A 96 10.97 -8.93 13.60
N ARG A 97 11.32 -7.98 14.49
CA ARG A 97 12.08 -8.23 15.74
C ARG A 97 12.40 -6.91 16.44
N GLN A 98 11.55 -6.48 17.37
CA GLN A 98 12.05 -5.88 18.61
C GLN A 98 11.25 -6.51 19.76
N SER A 99 11.38 -7.83 19.87
CA SER A 99 11.33 -8.50 21.17
C SER A 99 12.75 -8.40 21.71
N THR A 100 13.00 -7.40 22.54
CA THR A 100 14.15 -7.41 23.44
C THR A 100 13.59 -7.42 24.86
N THR A 101 13.96 -8.51 25.53
CA THR A 101 13.89 -8.84 26.95
C THR A 101 13.94 -7.65 27.89
#